data_AF-A0A075WZN3-F1
#
_entry.id   AF-A0A075WZN3-F1
#
_cell.length_a   1.000
_cell.length_b   1.000
_cell.length_c   1.000
_cell.angle_alpha   90.00
_cell.angle_beta   90.00
_cell.angle_gamma   90.00
#
_symmetry.space_group_name_H-M   'P 1'
#
loop_
_entity.id
_entity.type
_entity.pdbx_description
1 polymer ?
#
loop_
_entity_poly.entity_id
_entity_poly.type
_entity_poly.pdbx_seq_one_letter_code
_entity_poly.pdbx_strand_id
1 'polypeptide(L)'
;GPNIGLIGSLASYGRVNAFGFVETPYRKVFEGQVTDEVDYLTADEEDRFVIAQANAQLTDDLRFAEARVLVRRKGGEVDYVTGEDVDYMDVSPRQMVSVATAMIPFLEHDDANRALMGANMMRQAVPLIKSESPLVGTGMEYRSAVDAGDVVKAEKPGVVQEVSADYITTANDDGTYITY
;
A
#
# COMPACT_ATOMS: atom_id res chain seq x y z
N GLY A 1 8.68 4.24 23.37
CA GLY A 1 8.09 4.16 24.72
C GLY A 1 8.16 2.74 25.25
N PRO A 2 7.60 2.42 26.42
CA PRO A 2 7.67 1.08 27.01
C PRO A 2 6.98 0.00 26.16
N ASN A 3 6.08 0.39 25.24
CA ASN A 3 5.33 -0.53 24.37
C ASN A 3 6.01 -0.77 23.00
N ILE A 4 7.29 -0.42 22.84
CA ILE A 4 8.00 -0.63 21.57
C ILE A 4 8.05 -2.14 21.23
N GLY A 5 7.68 -2.49 20.00
CA GLY A 5 7.61 -3.88 19.53
C GLY A 5 6.35 -4.66 19.93
N LEU A 6 5.54 -4.17 20.89
CA LEU A 6 4.29 -4.82 21.29
C LEU A 6 3.08 -4.36 20.46
N ILE A 7 3.11 -3.12 19.98
CA ILE A 7 2.04 -2.53 19.17
C ILE A 7 2.62 -2.21 17.79
N GLY A 8 2.13 -2.90 16.78
CA GLY A 8 2.43 -2.67 15.38
C GLY A 8 1.25 -2.06 14.62
N SER A 9 1.47 -1.75 13.35
CA SER A 9 0.42 -1.41 12.40
C SER A 9 0.52 -2.36 11.21
N LEU A 10 -0.62 -2.73 10.64
CA LEU A 10 -0.65 -3.59 9.46
C LEU A 10 0.03 -2.88 8.29
N ALA A 11 0.76 -3.64 7.48
CA ALA A 11 1.34 -3.13 6.24
C ALA A 11 0.23 -2.74 5.25
N SER A 12 0.51 -1.79 4.36
CA SER A 12 -0.52 -1.16 3.50
C SER A 12 -1.28 -2.14 2.60
N TYR A 13 -0.66 -3.26 2.24
CA TYR A 13 -1.25 -4.31 1.39
C TYR A 13 -1.57 -5.60 2.14
N GLY A 14 -1.26 -5.66 3.45
CA GLY A 14 -1.53 -6.84 4.26
C GLY A 14 -3.03 -7.05 4.46
N ARG A 15 -3.47 -8.30 4.42
CA ARG A 15 -4.85 -8.70 4.76
C ARG A 15 -4.84 -9.85 5.75
N VAL A 16 -5.92 -10.00 6.52
CA VAL A 16 -6.09 -11.15 7.42
C VAL A 16 -6.99 -12.18 6.75
N ASN A 17 -6.55 -13.43 6.68
CA ASN A 17 -7.33 -14.52 6.11
C ASN A 17 -8.32 -15.11 7.11
N ALA A 18 -9.16 -16.05 6.66
CA ALA A 18 -10.21 -16.67 7.48
C ALA A 18 -9.66 -17.43 8.71
N PHE A 19 -8.38 -17.81 8.70
CA PHE A 19 -7.70 -18.51 9.79
C PHE A 19 -6.98 -17.55 10.75
N GLY A 20 -7.00 -16.25 10.48
CA GLY A 20 -6.37 -15.23 11.32
C GLY A 20 -4.90 -14.95 10.99
N PHE A 21 -4.36 -15.53 9.91
CA PHE A 21 -3.00 -15.24 9.46
C PHE A 21 -2.96 -14.00 8.57
N VAL A 22 -1.86 -13.26 8.63
CA VAL A 22 -1.61 -12.14 7.73
C VAL A 22 -1.06 -12.69 6.41
N GLU A 23 -1.70 -12.30 5.32
CA GLU A 23 -1.27 -12.57 3.95
C GLU A 23 -0.85 -11.28 3.26
N THR A 24 0.11 -11.40 2.35
CA THR A 24 0.61 -10.28 1.54
C THR A 24 0.54 -10.64 0.06
N PRO A 25 0.15 -9.71 -0.83
CA PRO A 25 0.07 -10.00 -2.25
C PRO A 25 1.46 -10.03 -2.91
N TYR A 26 1.62 -10.93 -3.88
CA TYR A 26 2.80 -11.05 -4.73
C TYR A 26 2.39 -11.29 -6.18
N ARG A 27 3.14 -10.74 -7.14
CA ARG A 27 2.97 -11.02 -8.57
C ARG A 27 3.64 -12.34 -8.91
N LYS A 28 2.92 -13.23 -9.59
CA LYS A 28 3.46 -14.52 -10.01
C LYS A 28 4.44 -14.34 -11.16
N VAL A 29 5.54 -15.09 -11.13
CA VAL A 29 6.51 -15.16 -12.22
C VAL A 29 6.41 -16.55 -12.85
N PHE A 30 6.30 -16.59 -14.17
CA PHE A 30 6.26 -17.83 -14.92
C PHE A 30 7.32 -17.80 -16.03
N GLU A 31 8.25 -18.76 -16.01
CA GLU A 31 9.35 -18.86 -17.00
C GLU A 31 10.09 -17.52 -17.21
N GLY A 32 10.41 -16.82 -16.10
CA GLY A 32 11.11 -15.55 -16.10
C GLY A 32 10.29 -14.33 -16.57
N GLN A 33 9.00 -14.49 -16.81
CA GLN A 33 8.07 -13.41 -17.13
C GLN A 33 7.17 -13.10 -15.92
N VAL A 34 7.14 -11.84 -15.51
CA VAL A 34 6.27 -11.35 -14.43
C VAL A 34 4.86 -11.17 -14.98
N THR A 35 3.87 -11.78 -14.34
CA THR A 35 2.46 -11.70 -14.76
C THR A 35 1.67 -10.68 -13.93
N ASP A 36 0.43 -10.44 -14.33
CA ASP A 36 -0.53 -9.64 -13.56
C ASP A 36 -1.38 -10.50 -12.60
N GLU A 37 -1.10 -11.81 -12.52
CA GLU A 37 -1.72 -12.70 -11.54
C GLU A 37 -1.12 -12.40 -10.16
N VAL A 38 -1.98 -12.04 -9.21
CA VAL A 38 -1.60 -11.69 -7.84
C VAL A 38 -2.11 -12.74 -6.89
N ASP A 39 -1.20 -13.45 -6.26
CA ASP A 39 -1.49 -14.43 -5.22
C ASP A 39 -1.16 -13.84 -3.84
N TYR A 40 -2.01 -14.15 -2.88
CA TYR A 40 -1.80 -13.75 -1.49
C TYR A 40 -1.19 -14.92 -0.74
N LEU A 41 0.00 -14.70 -0.20
CA LEU A 41 0.76 -15.73 0.48
C LEU A 41 0.81 -15.46 1.98
N THR A 42 0.63 -16.50 2.77
CA THR A 42 0.95 -16.50 4.21
C THR A 42 2.46 -16.59 4.42
N ALA A 43 2.94 -16.28 5.62
CA ALA A 43 4.37 -16.35 5.94
C ALA A 43 4.99 -17.74 5.71
N ASP A 44 4.25 -18.82 6.02
CA ASP A 44 4.72 -20.20 5.81
C ASP A 44 4.80 -20.58 4.32
N GLU A 45 3.91 -20.01 3.50
CA GLU A 45 3.93 -20.19 2.05
C GLU A 45 5.04 -19.36 1.41
N GLU A 46 5.24 -18.11 1.86
CA GLU A 46 6.31 -17.23 1.40
C GLU A 46 7.69 -17.92 1.51
N ASP A 47 7.93 -18.60 2.63
CA ASP A 47 9.17 -19.32 2.93
C ASP A 47 9.50 -20.47 1.94
N ARG A 48 8.54 -20.87 1.11
CA ARG A 48 8.71 -21.94 0.11
C ARG A 48 9.14 -21.43 -1.26
N PHE A 49 9.06 -20.11 -1.49
CA PHE A 49 9.26 -19.49 -2.79
C PHE A 49 10.45 -18.53 -2.79
N VAL A 50 10.95 -18.23 -3.98
CA VAL A 50 11.98 -17.22 -4.21
C VAL A 50 11.35 -15.94 -4.74
N ILE A 51 11.51 -14.83 -3.99
CA ILE A 51 10.77 -13.60 -4.24
C ILE A 51 11.72 -12.47 -4.66
N ALA A 52 11.49 -11.89 -5.83
CA ALA A 52 12.19 -10.72 -6.33
C ALA A 52 11.63 -9.41 -5.78
N GLN A 53 12.50 -8.40 -5.64
CA GLN A 53 12.11 -7.07 -5.20
C GLN A 53 11.32 -6.31 -6.27
N ALA A 54 10.41 -5.42 -5.83
CA ALA A 54 9.55 -4.62 -6.72
C ALA A 54 10.31 -3.67 -7.66
N ASN A 55 11.57 -3.33 -7.35
CA ASN A 55 12.41 -2.41 -8.13
C ASN A 55 13.29 -3.12 -9.17
N ALA A 56 13.21 -4.45 -9.29
CA ALA A 56 13.92 -5.19 -10.32
C ALA A 56 13.53 -4.66 -11.72
N GLN A 57 14.52 -4.35 -12.54
CA GLN A 57 14.28 -3.80 -13.88
C GLN A 57 13.65 -4.86 -14.78
N LEU A 58 12.54 -4.51 -15.41
CA LEU A 58 11.83 -5.36 -16.37
C LEU A 58 11.97 -4.77 -17.79
N THR A 59 11.94 -5.65 -18.77
CA THR A 59 11.81 -5.35 -20.19
C THR A 59 10.35 -5.05 -20.56
N ASP A 60 10.11 -4.56 -21.78
CA ASP A 60 8.75 -4.27 -22.28
C ASP A 60 7.83 -5.51 -22.28
N ASP A 61 8.40 -6.71 -22.40
CA ASP A 61 7.70 -7.99 -22.34
C ASP A 61 7.49 -8.51 -20.90
N LEU A 62 7.77 -7.69 -19.88
CA LEU A 62 7.70 -8.05 -18.46
C LEU A 62 8.67 -9.16 -18.03
N ARG A 63 9.79 -9.36 -18.74
CA ARG A 63 10.88 -10.23 -18.30
C ARG A 63 11.96 -9.44 -17.58
N PHE A 64 12.68 -10.08 -16.66
CA PHE A 64 13.82 -9.44 -15.98
C PHE A 64 14.90 -9.00 -16.98
N ALA A 65 15.31 -7.74 -16.90
CA ALA A 65 16.31 -7.15 -17.79
C ALA A 65 17.75 -7.59 -17.41
N GLU A 66 17.98 -7.88 -16.13
CA GLU A 66 19.27 -8.32 -15.60
C GLU A 66 19.39 -9.85 -15.60
N ALA A 67 20.61 -10.35 -15.84
CA ALA A 67 20.88 -11.79 -15.85
C ALA A 67 20.77 -12.43 -14.45
N ARG A 68 21.00 -11.64 -13.39
CA ARG A 68 20.83 -12.06 -12.01
C ARG A 68 19.99 -11.03 -11.26
N VAL A 69 18.96 -11.48 -10.58
CA VAL A 69 17.99 -10.66 -9.86
C VAL A 69 18.19 -10.83 -8.36
N LEU A 70 18.12 -9.72 -7.63
CA LEU A 70 18.16 -9.72 -6.17
C LEU A 70 16.85 -10.30 -5.61
N VAL A 71 16.98 -11.37 -4.83
CA VAL A 71 15.84 -12.09 -4.27
C VAL A 71 15.96 -12.29 -2.76
N ARG A 72 14.80 -12.43 -2.12
CA ARG A 72 14.67 -12.93 -0.75
C ARG A 72 14.36 -14.43 -0.79
N ARG A 73 15.07 -15.19 0.04
CA ARG A 73 14.85 -16.61 0.28
C ARG A 73 14.41 -16.86 1.72
N LYS A 74 14.04 -18.12 1.98
CA LYS A 74 13.70 -18.63 3.31
C LYS A 74 14.66 -18.13 4.39
N GLY A 75 14.11 -17.70 5.52
CA GLY A 75 14.91 -17.20 6.66
C GLY A 75 15.46 -15.78 6.47
N GLY A 76 15.05 -15.07 5.43
CA GLY A 76 15.45 -13.69 5.17
C GLY A 76 16.84 -13.55 4.54
N GLU A 77 17.39 -14.64 4.00
CA GLU A 77 18.63 -14.59 3.24
C GLU A 77 18.42 -13.84 1.92
N VAL A 78 19.42 -13.05 1.55
CA VAL A 78 19.43 -12.29 0.31
C VAL A 78 20.43 -12.95 -0.64
N ASP A 79 19.97 -13.30 -1.84
CA ASP A 79 20.79 -13.97 -2.86
C ASP A 79 20.52 -13.36 -4.24
N TYR A 80 21.36 -13.71 -5.21
CA TYR A 80 21.21 -13.35 -6.62
C TYR A 80 20.95 -14.60 -7.45
N VAL A 81 19.76 -14.72 -8.04
CA VAL A 81 19.36 -15.88 -8.85
C VAL A 81 19.07 -15.49 -10.28
N THR A 82 18.94 -16.46 -11.19
CA THR A 82 18.50 -16.14 -12.56
C THR A 82 17.01 -15.80 -12.56
N GLY A 83 16.55 -15.01 -13.54
CA GLY A 83 15.13 -14.66 -13.65
C GLY A 83 14.19 -15.87 -13.77
N GLU A 84 14.70 -17.01 -14.28
CA GLU A 84 13.95 -18.27 -14.41
C GLU A 84 13.73 -18.97 -13.07
N ASP A 85 14.60 -18.72 -12.08
CA ASP A 85 14.53 -19.30 -10.72
C ASP A 85 13.65 -18.46 -9.77
N VAL A 86 13.02 -17.38 -10.26
CA VAL A 86 12.14 -16.52 -9.47
C VAL A 86 10.69 -17.01 -9.59
N ASP A 87 10.04 -17.25 -8.45
CA ASP A 87 8.65 -17.69 -8.39
C ASP A 87 7.68 -16.51 -8.31
N TYR A 88 8.04 -15.47 -7.55
CA TYR A 88 7.19 -14.31 -7.27
C TYR A 88 7.97 -13.00 -7.24
N MET A 89 7.27 -11.87 -7.35
CA MET A 89 7.81 -10.52 -7.24
C MET A 89 6.90 -9.67 -6.34
N ASP A 90 7.49 -8.80 -5.51
CA ASP A 90 6.74 -7.82 -4.72
C ASP A 90 5.83 -6.94 -5.62
N VAL A 91 4.62 -6.60 -5.16
CA VAL A 91 3.68 -5.77 -5.93
C VAL A 91 4.04 -4.28 -5.92
N SER A 92 4.74 -3.82 -4.88
CA SER A 92 5.04 -2.41 -4.68
C SER A 92 6.23 -2.23 -3.72
N PRO A 93 7.11 -1.24 -3.93
CA PRO A 93 8.17 -0.89 -2.97
C PRO A 93 7.61 -0.51 -1.58
N ARG A 94 6.34 -0.08 -1.51
CA ARG A 94 5.66 0.30 -0.27
C ARG A 94 4.91 -0.86 0.40
N GLN A 95 5.07 -2.09 -0.10
CA GLN A 95 4.38 -3.28 0.41
C GLN A 95 4.63 -3.53 1.89
N MET A 96 5.84 -3.24 2.38
CA MET A 96 6.26 -3.48 3.76
C MET A 96 5.82 -2.40 4.77
N VAL A 97 5.47 -1.20 4.30
CA VAL A 97 5.25 -0.04 5.19
C VAL A 97 3.78 0.15 5.54
N SER A 98 3.51 0.70 6.73
CA SER A 98 2.16 1.09 7.17
C SER A 98 1.64 2.31 6.38
N VAL A 99 0.33 2.56 6.43
CA VAL A 99 -0.28 3.74 5.78
C VAL A 99 0.37 5.05 6.25
N ALA A 100 0.61 5.20 7.56
CA ALA A 100 1.26 6.37 8.11
C ALA A 100 2.69 6.52 7.58
N THR A 101 3.47 5.44 7.63
CA THR A 101 4.85 5.45 7.13
C THR A 101 4.91 5.73 5.62
N ALA A 102 3.93 5.26 4.85
CA ALA A 102 3.83 5.49 3.41
C ALA A 102 3.47 6.93 3.03
N MET A 103 3.07 7.78 3.98
CA MET A 103 2.84 9.22 3.77
C MET A 103 4.12 10.07 3.98
N ILE A 104 5.25 9.48 4.39
CA ILE A 104 6.52 10.20 4.53
C ILE A 104 7.20 10.26 3.15
N PRO A 105 7.35 11.45 2.53
CA PRO A 105 8.11 11.58 1.29
C PRO A 105 9.60 11.33 1.59
N PHE A 106 10.32 10.73 0.63
CA PHE A 106 11.76 10.46 0.75
C PHE A 106 12.13 9.57 1.96
N LEU A 107 11.25 8.65 2.34
CA LEU A 107 11.45 7.72 3.46
C LEU A 107 12.77 6.95 3.38
N GLU A 108 13.20 6.60 2.16
CA GLU A 108 14.47 5.92 1.87
C GLU A 108 15.72 6.74 2.24
N HIS A 109 15.56 8.05 2.46
CA HIS A 109 16.62 8.96 2.88
C HIS A 109 16.61 9.27 4.38
N ASP A 110 15.60 8.79 5.11
CA ASP A 110 15.48 8.94 6.55
C ASP A 110 15.93 7.69 7.30
N ASP A 111 16.52 7.88 8.48
CA ASP A 111 16.81 6.75 9.36
C ASP A 111 15.52 6.20 10.01
N ALA A 112 15.53 4.91 10.33
CA ALA A 112 14.35 4.23 10.86
C ALA A 112 13.80 4.83 12.16
N ASN A 113 14.66 5.40 13.03
CA ASN A 113 14.19 5.99 14.29
C ASN A 113 13.42 7.28 14.02
N ARG A 114 13.89 8.13 13.10
CA ARG A 114 13.19 9.36 12.70
C ARG A 114 11.93 9.07 11.92
N ALA A 115 11.97 8.12 10.99
CA ALA A 115 10.78 7.67 10.27
C ALA A 115 9.69 7.17 11.23
N LEU A 116 10.08 6.40 12.26
CA LEU A 116 9.17 5.95 13.32
C LEU A 116 8.59 7.12 14.11
N MET A 117 9.40 8.12 14.46
CA MET A 117 8.91 9.33 15.12
C MET A 117 7.92 10.10 14.24
N GLY A 118 8.26 10.32 12.96
CA GLY A 118 7.42 11.01 11.99
C GLY A 118 6.06 10.32 11.80
N ALA A 119 6.06 9.01 11.60
CA ALA A 119 4.82 8.23 11.46
C ALA A 119 3.94 8.30 12.71
N ASN A 120 4.53 8.31 13.91
CA ASN A 120 3.78 8.44 15.16
C ASN A 120 3.27 9.86 15.41
N MET A 121 4.06 10.88 15.07
CA MET A 121 3.69 12.28 15.23
C MET A 121 2.57 12.68 14.27
N MET A 122 2.49 12.10 13.06
CA MET A 122 1.37 12.36 12.14
C MET A 122 0.01 12.02 12.75
N ARG A 123 -0.09 10.96 13.56
CA ARG A 123 -1.33 10.59 14.26
C ARG A 123 -1.71 11.55 15.39
N GLN A 124 -0.81 12.45 15.76
CA GLN A 124 -1.01 13.46 16.80
C GLN A 124 -1.32 14.84 16.21
N ALA A 125 -1.39 14.94 14.88
CA ALA A 125 -1.74 16.18 14.21
C ALA A 125 -3.13 16.65 14.65
N VAL A 126 -3.27 17.96 14.85
CA VAL A 126 -4.53 18.61 15.24
C VAL A 126 -5.20 19.22 14.01
N PRO A 127 -6.53 19.09 13.85
CA PRO A 127 -7.25 19.73 12.76
C PRO A 127 -7.13 21.26 12.85
N LEU A 128 -6.74 21.89 11.74
CA LEU A 128 -6.69 23.35 11.63
C LEU A 128 -8.06 23.89 11.21
N ILE A 129 -8.31 25.19 11.46
CA ILE A 129 -9.53 25.87 10.96
C ILE A 129 -9.60 25.81 9.42
N LYS A 130 -8.44 25.91 8.77
CA LYS A 130 -8.30 25.78 7.33
C LYS A 130 -7.19 24.77 7.03
N SER A 131 -7.57 23.64 6.47
CA SER A 131 -6.65 22.60 6.03
C SER A 131 -6.05 22.96 4.67
N GLU A 132 -4.75 22.74 4.50
CA GLU A 132 -4.06 22.91 3.22
C GLU A 132 -3.31 21.61 2.91
N SER A 133 -3.45 21.12 1.68
CA SER A 133 -2.76 19.92 1.24
C SER A 133 -1.25 20.15 1.11
N PRO A 134 -0.41 19.15 1.43
CA PRO A 134 1.03 19.30 1.26
C PRO A 134 1.38 19.50 -0.23
N LEU A 135 2.36 20.35 -0.50
CA LEU A 135 2.88 20.56 -1.86
C LEU A 135 3.67 19.35 -2.37
N VAL A 136 4.30 18.62 -1.45
CA VAL A 136 5.06 17.40 -1.73
C VAL A 136 4.36 16.25 -0.99
N GLY A 137 3.81 15.31 -1.74
CA GLY A 137 3.10 14.15 -1.20
C GLY A 137 3.62 12.83 -1.79
N THR A 138 3.10 11.72 -1.28
CA THR A 138 3.48 10.37 -1.72
C THR A 138 2.42 9.71 -2.61
N GLY A 139 1.20 10.24 -2.64
CA GLY A 139 0.03 9.68 -3.30
C GLY A 139 -0.86 8.84 -2.38
N MET A 140 -0.42 8.57 -1.14
CA MET A 140 -1.22 7.85 -0.15
C MET A 140 -2.29 8.71 0.53
N GLU A 141 -2.17 10.04 0.44
CA GLU A 141 -3.02 11.01 1.14
C GLU A 141 -4.49 10.87 0.75
N TYR A 142 -4.77 10.73 -0.55
CA TYR A 142 -6.13 10.61 -1.07
C TYR A 142 -6.81 9.34 -0.55
N ARG A 143 -6.16 8.18 -0.71
CA ARG A 143 -6.72 6.90 -0.25
C ARG A 143 -6.87 6.88 1.27
N SER A 144 -5.88 7.39 2.01
CA SER A 144 -5.94 7.51 3.46
C SER A 144 -7.15 8.32 3.92
N ALA A 145 -7.42 9.49 3.31
CA ALA A 145 -8.56 10.33 3.67
C ALA A 145 -9.92 9.68 3.31
N VAL A 146 -10.02 9.06 2.13
CA VAL A 146 -11.24 8.38 1.64
C VAL A 146 -11.58 7.14 2.46
N ASP A 147 -10.56 6.39 2.88
CA ASP A 147 -10.70 5.12 3.61
C ASP A 147 -10.80 5.35 5.13
N ALA A 148 -10.36 6.50 5.66
CA ALA A 148 -10.55 6.89 7.05
C ALA A 148 -12.03 7.09 7.43
N GLY A 149 -12.87 7.50 6.46
CA GLY A 149 -14.32 7.61 6.64
C GLY A 149 -14.83 8.96 7.14
N ASP A 150 -13.95 9.90 7.47
CA ASP A 150 -14.33 11.26 7.92
C ASP A 150 -14.74 12.20 6.77
N VAL A 151 -14.51 11.79 5.52
CA VAL A 151 -14.91 12.55 4.32
C VAL A 151 -16.23 12.04 3.77
N VAL A 152 -17.08 12.97 3.30
CA VAL A 152 -18.33 12.64 2.62
C VAL A 152 -18.04 12.17 1.19
N LYS A 153 -18.60 11.02 0.80
CA LYS A 153 -18.44 10.42 -0.53
C LYS A 153 -19.81 10.29 -1.18
N ALA A 154 -19.90 10.61 -2.47
CA ALA A 154 -21.10 10.32 -3.25
C ALA A 154 -21.26 8.80 -3.38
N GLU A 155 -22.44 8.28 -3.00
CA GLU A 155 -22.77 6.85 -3.08
C GLU A 155 -23.11 6.43 -4.52
N LYS A 156 -23.62 7.36 -5.32
CA LYS A 156 -24.07 7.12 -6.68
C LYS A 156 -23.59 8.25 -7.60
N PRO A 157 -23.40 7.95 -8.90
CA PRO A 157 -23.21 9.00 -9.90
C PRO A 157 -24.49 9.84 -10.04
N GLY A 158 -24.30 11.14 -10.27
CA GLY A 158 -25.38 12.09 -10.39
C GLY A 158 -24.88 13.52 -10.48
N VAL A 159 -25.81 14.46 -10.35
CA VAL A 159 -25.54 15.90 -10.39
C VAL A 159 -25.95 16.53 -9.07
N VAL A 160 -25.16 17.50 -8.61
CA VAL A 160 -25.49 18.28 -7.42
C VAL A 160 -26.71 19.15 -7.70
N GLN A 161 -27.77 18.99 -6.92
CA GLN A 161 -29.01 19.76 -7.04
C GLN A 161 -28.99 21.00 -6.15
N GLU A 162 -28.57 20.83 -4.88
CA GLU A 162 -28.55 21.88 -3.87
C GLU A 162 -27.34 21.74 -2.96
N VAL A 163 -26.75 22.88 -2.58
CA VAL A 163 -25.60 22.95 -1.66
C VAL A 163 -25.89 24.01 -0.60
N SER A 164 -25.82 23.58 0.66
CA SER A 164 -25.83 24.43 1.85
C SER A 164 -24.56 24.18 2.68
N ALA A 165 -24.32 25.03 3.68
CA ALA A 165 -23.31 24.75 4.70
C ALA A 165 -23.68 23.53 5.57
N ASP A 166 -24.97 23.20 5.65
CA ASP A 166 -25.49 22.13 6.51
C ASP A 166 -25.67 20.80 5.79
N TYR A 167 -25.86 20.79 4.46
CA TYR A 167 -26.13 19.58 3.68
C TYR A 167 -25.86 19.76 2.19
N ILE A 168 -25.70 18.63 1.50
CA ILE A 168 -25.59 18.57 0.03
C ILE A 168 -26.61 17.56 -0.50
N THR A 169 -27.46 17.96 -1.46
CA THR A 169 -28.41 17.05 -2.11
C THR A 169 -27.98 16.75 -3.55
N THR A 170 -27.89 15.45 -3.88
CA THR A 170 -27.58 14.96 -5.22
C THR A 170 -28.82 14.35 -5.88
N ALA A 171 -29.05 14.70 -7.14
CA ALA A 171 -29.99 14.02 -8.02
C ALA A 171 -29.22 12.94 -8.80
N ASN A 172 -29.47 11.68 -8.47
CA ASN A 172 -28.75 10.54 -9.05
C ASN A 172 -29.32 10.17 -10.42
N ASP A 173 -28.51 9.52 -11.25
CA ASP A 173 -28.91 9.13 -12.61
C ASP A 173 -30.09 8.13 -12.65
N ASP A 174 -30.34 7.42 -11.54
CA ASP A 174 -31.46 6.49 -11.37
C ASP A 174 -32.77 7.16 -10.92
N GLY A 175 -32.81 8.50 -10.84
CA GLY A 175 -33.97 9.28 -10.43
C GLY A 175 -34.18 9.34 -8.91
N THR A 176 -33.27 8.75 -8.12
CA THR A 176 -33.27 8.91 -6.65
C THR A 176 -32.57 10.19 -6.23
N TYR A 177 -32.92 10.67 -5.04
CA TYR A 177 -32.28 11.82 -4.40
C TYR A 177 -31.63 11.36 -3.10
N ILE A 178 -30.39 11.77 -2.86
CA ILE A 178 -29.68 11.51 -1.61
C ILE A 178 -29.20 12.84 -1.03
N THR A 179 -29.40 13.02 0.27
CA THR A 179 -28.89 14.18 1.02
C THR A 179 -27.84 13.69 2.00
N TYR A 180 -26.67 14.32 1.95
CA TYR A 180 -25.53 14.11 2.85
C TYR A 180 -25.41 15.25 3.85
#